data_AF-A0A2S5RHZ8-F1
#
_entry.id   AF-A0A2S5RHZ8-F1
#
_cell.length_a   1.000
_cell.length_b   1.000
_cell.length_c   1.000
_cell.angle_alpha   90.00
_cell.angle_beta   90.00
_cell.angle_gamma   90.00
#
_symmetry.space_group_name_H-M   'P 1'
#
loop_
_entity.id
_entity.type
_entity.pdbx_description
1 polymer ?
#
loop_
_entity_poly.entity_id
_entity_poly.type
_entity_poly.pdbx_seq_one_letter_code
_entity_poly.pdbx_strand_id
1 'polypeptide(L)'
;MNNDLKISVDKLKKIIKLIKTKTLNDQELENLMSFISQLIDNHFFKSSNLVNKLNKNLIKNNRIIDIKINSDSEIISSKDAHEFLYLLKTFFSLALSKKMFFNIYIFTEVNMIINYYIINSIKDKSYDSFNNRFKINELEYHNQVVMYKYLFSIFDKLIYISGFIVEKYNLTKHEIARDLKFVKDFDKVAQPFFKNSLKKENTKIYLKLLNQSSSWHFLRKLRNNLEHSFSDNKSEFNISLETEMLFVLIARTLIQIHNDFKNDKELFKLIDMSQKVS
;
A
#
# COMPACT_ATOMS: atom_id res chain seq x y z
N MET A 1 -13.17 -21.74 -13.09
CA MET A 1 -12.36 -21.27 -11.95
C MET A 1 -11.26 -20.35 -12.48
N ASN A 2 -11.10 -19.19 -11.84
CA ASN A 2 -9.96 -18.26 -11.98
C ASN A 2 -8.64 -19.01 -11.85
N ASN A 3 -8.05 -19.42 -12.96
CA ASN A 3 -6.84 -20.25 -12.89
C ASN A 3 -5.69 -19.43 -12.29
N ASP A 4 -5.59 -18.15 -12.65
CA ASP A 4 -4.46 -17.29 -12.27
C ASP A 4 -4.52 -16.86 -10.80
N LEU A 5 -5.67 -16.41 -10.30
CA LEU A 5 -5.81 -16.01 -8.89
C LEU A 5 -5.60 -17.22 -7.95
N LYS A 6 -6.11 -18.39 -8.32
CA LYS A 6 -5.91 -19.62 -7.53
C LYS A 6 -4.44 -20.04 -7.50
N ILE A 7 -3.76 -20.01 -8.65
CA ILE A 7 -2.31 -20.27 -8.72
C ILE A 7 -1.55 -19.28 -7.83
N SER A 8 -1.92 -18.00 -7.86
CA SER A 8 -1.33 -16.98 -6.98
C SER A 8 -1.56 -17.29 -5.50
N VAL A 9 -2.78 -17.70 -5.10
CA VAL A 9 -3.10 -18.12 -3.72
C VAL A 9 -2.25 -19.30 -3.27
N ASP A 10 -2.12 -20.34 -4.10
CA ASP A 10 -1.33 -21.53 -3.76
C ASP A 10 0.16 -21.20 -3.63
N LYS A 11 0.69 -20.32 -4.49
CA LYS A 11 2.06 -19.80 -4.38
C LYS A 11 2.25 -18.99 -3.09
N LEU A 12 1.31 -18.11 -2.74
CA LEU A 12 1.37 -17.32 -1.50
C LEU A 12 1.36 -18.20 -0.25
N LYS A 13 0.54 -19.25 -0.19
CA LYS A 13 0.54 -20.21 0.92
C LYS A 13 1.91 -20.86 1.12
N LYS A 14 2.56 -21.28 0.02
CA LYS A 14 3.92 -21.85 0.06
C LYS A 14 4.95 -20.83 0.56
N ILE A 15 4.88 -19.59 0.07
CA ILE A 15 5.76 -18.50 0.51
C ILE A 15 5.59 -18.20 2.00
N ILE A 16 4.35 -18.06 2.47
CA ILE A 16 4.07 -17.79 3.88
C ILE A 16 4.62 -18.91 4.77
N LYS A 17 4.47 -20.17 4.35
CA LYS A 17 5.08 -21.31 5.06
C LYS A 17 6.60 -21.20 5.09
N LEU A 18 7.24 -20.89 3.96
CA LEU A 18 8.68 -20.73 3.84
C LEU A 18 9.22 -19.62 4.76
N ILE A 19 8.66 -18.41 4.71
CA ILE A 19 9.14 -17.28 5.51
C ILE A 19 8.92 -17.46 7.01
N LYS A 20 7.96 -18.30 7.42
CA LYS A 20 7.76 -18.62 8.84
C LYS A 20 8.90 -19.47 9.38
N THR A 21 9.36 -20.46 8.60
CA THR A 21 10.31 -21.49 9.05
C THR A 21 11.76 -21.22 8.71
N LYS A 22 12.03 -20.42 7.67
CA LYS A 22 13.37 -20.21 7.13
C LYS A 22 13.79 -18.74 7.24
N THR A 23 15.05 -18.51 7.63
CA THR A 23 15.72 -17.22 7.44
C THR A 23 16.25 -17.17 6.01
N LEU A 24 15.82 -16.17 5.24
CA LEU A 24 16.26 -15.97 3.86
C LEU A 24 17.56 -15.17 3.84
N ASN A 25 18.45 -15.49 2.90
CA ASN A 25 19.56 -14.60 2.58
C ASN A 25 19.10 -13.42 1.69
N ASP A 26 19.97 -12.43 1.50
CA ASP A 26 19.64 -11.21 0.76
C ASP A 26 19.17 -11.50 -0.68
N GLN A 27 19.83 -12.40 -1.39
CA GLN A 27 19.45 -12.74 -2.78
C GLN A 27 18.08 -13.45 -2.85
N GLU A 28 17.82 -14.38 -1.92
CA GLU A 28 16.53 -15.07 -1.81
C GLU A 28 15.41 -14.08 -1.49
N LEU A 29 15.70 -13.11 -0.63
CA LEU A 29 14.78 -12.07 -0.23
C LEU A 29 14.46 -11.11 -1.39
N GLU A 30 15.48 -10.66 -2.14
CA GLU A 30 15.29 -9.85 -3.34
C GLU A 30 14.42 -10.58 -4.39
N ASN A 31 14.72 -11.86 -4.64
CA ASN A 31 13.94 -12.68 -5.57
C ASN A 31 12.48 -12.82 -5.12
N LEU A 32 12.27 -13.02 -3.82
CA LEU A 32 10.93 -13.11 -3.24
C LEU A 32 10.17 -11.78 -3.36
N MET A 33 10.80 -10.65 -3.04
CA MET A 33 10.17 -9.33 -3.14
C MET A 33 9.86 -8.95 -4.59
N SER A 34 10.72 -9.33 -5.53
CA SER A 34 10.48 -9.18 -6.96
C SER A 34 9.27 -10.00 -7.41
N PHE A 35 9.19 -11.27 -7.01
CA PHE A 35 8.05 -12.14 -7.32
C PHE A 35 6.73 -11.58 -6.75
N ILE A 36 6.71 -11.17 -5.48
CA ILE A 36 5.52 -10.60 -4.85
C ILE A 36 5.13 -9.27 -5.52
N SER A 37 6.10 -8.45 -5.90
CA SER A 37 5.85 -7.20 -6.64
C SER A 37 5.17 -7.47 -7.99
N GLN A 38 5.68 -8.42 -8.77
CA GLN A 38 5.07 -8.81 -10.05
C GLN A 38 3.66 -9.37 -9.88
N LEU A 39 3.47 -10.18 -8.83
CA LEU A 39 2.16 -10.73 -8.49
C LEU A 39 1.14 -9.62 -8.22
N ILE A 40 1.52 -8.62 -7.42
CA ILE A 40 0.66 -7.46 -7.13
C ILE A 40 0.43 -6.64 -8.39
N ASP A 41 1.48 -6.34 -9.15
CA ASP A 41 1.37 -5.52 -10.36
C ASP A 41 0.39 -6.15 -11.36
N ASN A 42 0.38 -7.48 -11.50
CA ASN A 42 -0.55 -8.17 -12.39
C ASN A 42 -2.01 -8.07 -11.90
N HIS A 43 -2.28 -8.27 -10.62
CA HIS A 43 -3.65 -8.32 -10.08
C HIS A 43 -4.22 -6.96 -9.69
N PHE A 44 -3.38 -5.97 -9.36
CA PHE A 44 -3.79 -4.65 -8.89
C PHE A 44 -3.63 -3.56 -9.96
N PHE A 45 -2.59 -3.63 -10.79
CA PHE A 45 -2.29 -2.55 -11.74
C PHE A 45 -2.71 -2.87 -13.16
N LYS A 46 -2.48 -4.11 -13.61
CA LYS A 46 -2.79 -4.53 -14.99
C LYS A 46 -4.21 -5.07 -15.14
N SER A 47 -4.73 -5.74 -14.11
CA SER A 47 -6.12 -6.21 -14.08
C SER A 47 -7.01 -5.28 -13.27
N SER A 48 -8.27 -5.17 -13.69
CA SER A 48 -9.33 -4.45 -12.99
C SER A 48 -10.34 -5.38 -12.32
N ASN A 49 -10.16 -6.71 -12.41
CA ASN A 49 -11.13 -7.72 -11.98
C ASN A 49 -11.38 -7.67 -10.47
N LEU A 50 -10.30 -7.55 -9.68
CA LEU A 50 -10.39 -7.42 -8.22
C LEU A 50 -11.14 -6.15 -7.82
N VAL A 51 -10.81 -5.02 -8.46
CA VAL A 51 -11.46 -3.72 -8.22
C VAL A 51 -12.95 -3.78 -8.58
N ASN A 52 -13.29 -4.36 -9.73
CA ASN A 52 -14.68 -4.54 -10.16
C ASN A 52 -15.47 -5.33 -9.11
N LYS A 53 -14.86 -6.39 -8.56
CA LYS A 53 -15.49 -7.20 -7.52
C LYS A 53 -15.71 -6.43 -6.23
N LEU A 54 -14.71 -5.72 -5.74
CA LEU A 54 -14.83 -4.89 -4.52
C LEU A 54 -15.87 -3.79 -4.70
N ASN A 55 -15.83 -3.07 -5.84
CA ASN A 55 -16.82 -2.04 -6.13
C ASN A 55 -18.26 -2.59 -6.18
N LYS A 56 -18.47 -3.76 -6.77
CA LYS A 56 -19.78 -4.45 -6.74
C LYS A 56 -20.24 -4.79 -5.32
N ASN A 57 -19.31 -5.16 -4.42
CA ASN A 57 -19.66 -5.40 -3.03
C ASN A 57 -20.08 -4.11 -2.32
N LEU A 58 -19.38 -2.99 -2.56
CA LEU A 58 -19.75 -1.68 -1.99
C LEU A 58 -21.11 -1.19 -2.50
N ILE A 59 -21.39 -1.34 -3.80
CA ILE A 59 -22.70 -0.97 -4.38
C ILE A 59 -23.84 -1.77 -3.72
N LYS A 60 -23.63 -3.07 -3.47
CA LYS A 60 -24.60 -3.90 -2.73
C LYS A 60 -24.83 -3.45 -1.28
N ASN A 61 -23.93 -2.64 -0.74
CA ASN A 61 -23.99 -2.08 0.60
C ASN A 61 -24.37 -0.59 0.56
N ASN A 62 -25.08 -0.16 -0.49
CA ASN A 62 -25.51 1.23 -0.72
C ASN A 62 -24.36 2.27 -0.70
N ARG A 63 -23.12 1.83 -0.93
CA ARG A 63 -21.96 2.71 -1.07
C ARG A 63 -21.56 2.78 -2.54
N ILE A 64 -22.04 3.84 -3.21
CA ILE A 64 -21.76 4.05 -4.63
C ILE A 64 -20.50 4.90 -4.77
N ILE A 65 -19.49 4.32 -5.41
CA ILE A 65 -18.30 5.05 -5.86
C ILE A 65 -18.46 5.30 -7.35
N ASP A 66 -18.47 6.57 -7.75
CA ASP A 66 -18.51 6.94 -9.17
C ASP A 66 -17.17 6.60 -9.84
N ILE A 67 -17.02 5.36 -10.31
CA ILE A 67 -15.86 4.89 -11.05
C ILE A 67 -16.29 3.96 -12.19
N LYS A 68 -15.83 4.25 -13.40
CA LYS A 68 -15.98 3.35 -14.55
C LYS A 68 -14.86 2.31 -14.50
N ILE A 69 -15.20 1.04 -14.33
CA ILE A 69 -14.26 -0.07 -14.31
C ILE A 69 -14.53 -0.93 -15.53
N ASN A 70 -13.59 -0.91 -16.48
CA ASN A 70 -13.62 -1.83 -17.61
C ASN A 70 -13.08 -3.17 -17.10
N SER A 71 -13.95 -4.09 -16.72
CA SER A 71 -13.53 -5.42 -16.28
C SER A 71 -13.27 -6.33 -17.45
N ASP A 72 -12.16 -7.06 -17.38
CA ASP A 72 -11.99 -8.25 -18.20
C ASP A 72 -13.03 -9.29 -17.72
N SER A 73 -13.41 -10.21 -18.59
CA SER A 73 -14.54 -11.15 -18.42
C SER A 73 -14.43 -12.12 -17.23
N GLU A 74 -13.42 -12.00 -16.38
CA GLU A 74 -13.15 -12.90 -15.26
C GLU A 74 -14.01 -12.58 -14.02
N ILE A 75 -14.78 -13.57 -13.56
CA ILE A 75 -15.67 -13.43 -12.42
C ILE A 75 -14.95 -13.90 -11.14
N ILE A 76 -14.55 -12.96 -10.29
CA ILE A 76 -13.94 -13.24 -8.98
C ILE A 76 -15.03 -13.32 -7.89
N SER A 77 -15.01 -14.37 -7.07
CA SER A 77 -15.92 -14.48 -5.90
C SER A 77 -15.43 -13.62 -4.72
N SER A 78 -16.32 -13.26 -3.78
CA SER A 78 -15.88 -12.48 -2.60
C SER A 78 -14.92 -13.28 -1.72
N LYS A 79 -15.10 -14.61 -1.67
CA LYS A 79 -14.25 -15.51 -0.91
C LYS A 79 -12.83 -15.56 -1.50
N ASP A 80 -12.71 -15.69 -2.82
CA ASP A 80 -11.41 -15.73 -3.49
C ASP A 80 -10.68 -14.39 -3.37
N ALA A 81 -11.41 -13.27 -3.50
CA ALA A 81 -10.85 -11.93 -3.29
C ALA A 81 -10.33 -11.76 -1.86
N HIS A 82 -11.12 -12.16 -0.85
CA HIS A 82 -10.71 -12.12 0.54
C HIS A 82 -9.49 -13.01 0.81
N GLU A 83 -9.52 -14.29 0.40
CA GLU A 83 -8.42 -15.22 0.64
C GLU A 83 -7.11 -14.69 0.04
N PHE A 84 -7.18 -14.13 -1.17
CA PHE A 84 -6.03 -13.54 -1.83
C PHE A 84 -5.46 -12.32 -1.08
N LEU A 85 -6.32 -11.36 -0.73
CA LEU A 85 -5.94 -10.13 -0.02
C LEU A 85 -5.40 -10.45 1.38
N TYR A 86 -6.08 -11.32 2.11
CA TYR A 86 -5.70 -11.75 3.45
C TYR A 86 -4.34 -12.46 3.47
N LEU A 87 -4.04 -13.30 2.47
CA LEU A 87 -2.74 -13.96 2.36
C LEU A 87 -1.62 -12.95 2.05
N LEU A 88 -1.86 -11.98 1.15
CA LEU A 88 -0.90 -10.90 0.90
C LEU A 88 -0.67 -10.04 2.14
N LYS A 89 -1.74 -9.66 2.85
CA LYS A 89 -1.65 -8.96 4.13
C LYS A 89 -0.81 -9.77 5.12
N THR A 90 -1.11 -11.05 5.29
CA THR A 90 -0.38 -11.96 6.19
C THR A 90 1.10 -12.03 5.84
N PHE A 91 1.41 -12.17 4.54
CA PHE A 91 2.79 -12.16 4.04
C PHE A 91 3.51 -10.87 4.45
N PHE A 92 2.92 -9.70 4.18
CA PHE A 92 3.54 -8.43 4.49
C PHE A 92 3.68 -8.18 5.99
N SER A 93 2.69 -8.54 6.80
CA SER A 93 2.79 -8.47 8.26
C SER A 93 3.97 -9.29 8.80
N LEU A 94 4.20 -10.48 8.26
CA LEU A 94 5.35 -11.33 8.62
C LEU A 94 6.67 -10.74 8.12
N ALA A 95 6.72 -10.26 6.88
CA ALA A 95 7.93 -9.70 6.30
C ALA A 95 8.37 -8.42 7.02
N LEU A 96 7.43 -7.52 7.35
CA LEU A 96 7.71 -6.28 8.08
C LEU A 96 8.10 -6.54 9.54
N SER A 97 7.42 -7.46 10.24
CA SER A 97 7.79 -7.83 11.62
C SER A 97 9.18 -8.47 11.71
N LYS A 98 9.58 -9.21 10.68
CA LYS A 98 10.95 -9.76 10.53
C LYS A 98 11.95 -8.74 9.96
N LYS A 99 11.57 -7.48 9.78
CA LYS A 99 12.42 -6.42 9.21
C LYS A 99 13.05 -6.83 7.88
N MET A 100 12.29 -7.52 7.02
CA MET A 100 12.78 -8.00 5.73
C MET A 100 12.88 -6.88 4.67
N PHE A 101 12.14 -5.79 4.81
CA PHE A 101 12.25 -4.66 3.88
C PHE A 101 11.81 -3.36 4.56
N PHE A 102 12.14 -2.24 3.91
CA PHE A 102 11.75 -0.89 4.33
C PHE A 102 12.20 -0.47 5.75
N ASN A 103 13.40 -0.92 6.15
CA ASN A 103 14.09 -0.43 7.34
C ASN A 103 14.92 0.82 6.99
N ILE A 104 14.23 1.94 6.73
CA ILE A 104 14.87 3.22 6.46
C ILE A 104 14.52 4.19 7.60
N TYR A 105 15.53 4.67 8.31
CA TYR A 105 15.37 5.42 9.56
C TYR A 105 14.49 6.65 9.42
N ILE A 106 14.65 7.43 8.34
CA ILE A 106 13.85 8.65 8.11
C ILE A 106 12.34 8.36 8.02
N PHE A 107 11.94 7.12 7.71
CA PHE A 107 10.53 6.70 7.60
C PHE A 107 10.04 5.92 8.82
N THR A 108 10.66 6.08 9.99
CA THR A 108 10.25 5.40 11.24
C THR A 108 8.77 5.63 11.56
N GLU A 109 8.24 6.84 11.35
CA GLU A 109 6.82 7.14 11.57
C GLU A 109 5.90 6.30 10.66
N VAL A 110 6.26 6.13 9.39
CA VAL A 110 5.51 5.26 8.46
C VAL A 110 5.50 3.82 8.96
N ASN A 111 6.64 3.33 9.45
CA ASN A 111 6.74 2.00 10.07
C ASN A 111 5.83 1.86 11.30
N MET A 112 5.69 2.91 12.11
CA MET A 112 4.80 2.89 13.27
C MET A 112 3.32 2.79 12.86
N ILE A 113 2.88 3.50 11.82
CA ILE A 113 1.50 3.44 11.31
C ILE A 113 1.17 2.04 10.81
N ILE A 114 2.10 1.44 10.07
CA ILE A 114 1.95 0.09 9.54
C ILE A 114 1.85 -0.94 10.67
N ASN A 115 2.77 -0.87 11.64
CA ASN A 115 2.75 -1.75 12.80
C ASN A 115 1.48 -1.57 13.63
N TYR A 116 0.98 -0.33 13.75
CA TYR A 116 -0.29 -0.05 14.41
C TYR A 116 -1.46 -0.78 13.72
N TYR A 117 -1.56 -0.73 12.38
CA TYR A 117 -2.57 -1.51 11.67
C TYR A 117 -2.42 -3.02 11.87
N ILE A 118 -1.20 -3.55 11.73
CA ILE A 118 -0.92 -4.98 11.91
C ILE A 118 -1.39 -5.44 13.29
N ILE A 119 -1.00 -4.74 14.36
CA ILE A 119 -1.36 -5.07 15.74
C ILE A 119 -2.87 -4.98 15.95
N ASN A 120 -3.52 -3.92 15.49
CA ASN A 120 -4.97 -3.75 15.69
C ASN A 120 -5.78 -4.79 14.92
N SER A 121 -5.37 -5.12 13.69
CA SER A 121 -6.08 -6.13 12.89
C SER A 121 -5.96 -7.55 13.44
N ILE A 122 -4.92 -7.85 14.24
CA ILE A 122 -4.82 -9.11 14.99
C ILE A 122 -5.77 -9.12 16.19
N LYS A 123 -5.93 -7.96 16.86
CA LYS A 123 -6.73 -7.83 18.08
C LYS A 123 -8.23 -7.73 17.80
N ASP A 124 -8.59 -7.02 16.73
CA ASP A 124 -9.97 -6.75 16.35
C ASP A 124 -10.29 -7.40 15.00
N LYS A 125 -11.19 -8.40 15.04
CA LYS A 125 -11.63 -9.16 13.87
C LYS A 125 -12.43 -8.31 12.88
N SER A 126 -12.92 -7.13 13.27
CA SER A 126 -13.66 -6.23 12.38
C SER A 126 -12.82 -5.82 11.18
N TYR A 127 -11.49 -5.69 11.32
CA TYR A 127 -10.58 -5.32 10.24
C TYR A 127 -10.40 -6.41 9.17
N ASP A 128 -10.69 -7.68 9.50
CA ASP A 128 -10.50 -8.85 8.62
C ASP A 128 -11.80 -9.60 8.30
N SER A 129 -12.91 -9.19 8.90
CA SER A 129 -14.21 -9.79 8.62
C SER A 129 -14.73 -9.28 7.28
N PHE A 130 -14.98 -10.16 6.31
CA PHE A 130 -15.61 -9.80 5.03
C PHE A 130 -17.12 -10.10 4.98
N ASN A 131 -17.63 -10.84 5.97
CA ASN A 131 -19.04 -11.26 6.06
C ASN A 131 -19.86 -10.39 6.99
N ASN A 132 -19.27 -9.88 8.07
CA ASN A 132 -19.98 -9.01 9.01
C ASN A 132 -20.16 -7.63 8.39
N ARG A 133 -21.23 -6.93 8.73
CA ARG A 133 -21.46 -5.56 8.30
C ARG A 133 -21.86 -4.75 9.51
N PHE A 134 -21.56 -3.46 9.46
CA PHE A 134 -21.70 -2.59 10.61
C PHE A 134 -22.52 -1.35 10.26
N LYS A 135 -23.43 -0.98 11.16
CA LYS A 135 -24.21 0.25 11.04
C LYS A 135 -23.33 1.46 11.33
N ILE A 136 -23.78 2.62 10.86
CA ILE A 136 -23.03 3.87 11.02
C ILE A 136 -22.84 4.27 12.50
N ASN A 137 -23.67 3.78 13.41
CA ASN A 137 -23.60 4.04 14.84
C ASN A 137 -22.82 2.98 15.63
N GLU A 138 -22.26 1.97 14.94
CA GLU A 138 -21.44 0.93 15.57
C GLU A 138 -19.96 1.33 15.58
N LEU A 139 -19.26 0.92 16.63
CA LEU A 139 -17.86 1.29 16.86
C LEU A 139 -16.95 0.73 15.75
N GLU A 140 -17.24 -0.48 15.30
CA GLU A 140 -16.51 -1.22 14.27
C GLU A 140 -16.51 -0.46 12.94
N TYR A 141 -17.64 0.13 12.56
CA TYR A 141 -17.72 0.98 11.36
C TYR A 141 -16.74 2.15 11.45
N HIS A 142 -16.78 2.90 12.57
CA HIS A 142 -15.90 4.06 12.76
C HIS A 142 -14.43 3.65 12.82
N ASN A 143 -14.11 2.56 13.50
CA ASN A 143 -12.76 2.02 13.59
C ASN A 143 -12.21 1.65 12.20
N GLN A 144 -13.00 0.97 11.36
CA GLN A 144 -12.61 0.68 9.97
C GLN A 144 -12.35 1.96 9.18
N VAL A 145 -13.23 2.96 9.25
CA VAL A 145 -13.09 4.22 8.51
C VAL A 145 -11.85 5.01 8.95
N VAL A 146 -11.63 5.12 10.26
CA VAL A 146 -10.46 5.81 10.82
C VAL A 146 -9.17 5.11 10.40
N MET A 147 -9.11 3.79 10.52
CA MET A 147 -7.94 3.01 10.11
C MET A 147 -7.66 3.14 8.62
N TYR A 148 -8.70 3.09 7.78
CA TYR A 148 -8.56 3.27 6.33
C TYR A 148 -7.93 4.63 6.00
N LYS A 149 -8.45 5.72 6.57
CA LYS A 149 -7.92 7.08 6.38
C LYS A 149 -6.49 7.20 6.90
N TYR A 150 -6.21 6.59 8.05
CA TYR A 150 -4.90 6.62 8.67
C TYR A 150 -3.85 5.90 7.81
N LEU A 151 -4.18 4.71 7.30
CA LEU A 151 -3.33 4.01 6.32
C LEU A 151 -3.13 4.83 5.05
N PHE A 152 -4.19 5.44 4.50
CA PHE A 152 -4.09 6.23 3.28
C PHE A 152 -3.14 7.43 3.45
N SER A 153 -3.07 8.01 4.66
CA SER A 153 -2.15 9.11 4.97
C SER A 153 -0.66 8.76 4.82
N ILE A 154 -0.30 7.47 4.71
CA ILE A 154 1.09 7.03 4.48
C ILE A 154 1.65 7.64 3.20
N PHE A 155 0.86 7.73 2.12
CA PHE A 155 1.33 8.33 0.86
C PHE A 155 1.74 9.80 1.05
N ASP A 156 0.94 10.56 1.81
CA ASP A 156 1.21 11.96 2.12
C ASP A 156 2.43 12.09 3.06
N LYS A 157 2.57 11.19 4.04
CA LYS A 157 3.73 11.14 4.94
C LYS A 157 5.03 10.80 4.22
N LEU A 158 5.01 9.85 3.28
CA LEU A 158 6.20 9.49 2.50
C LEU A 158 6.77 10.70 1.75
N ILE A 159 5.90 11.47 1.08
CA ILE A 159 6.34 12.65 0.33
C ILE A 159 6.72 13.81 1.26
N TYR A 160 5.96 14.04 2.33
CA TYR A 160 6.24 15.09 3.30
C TYR A 160 7.57 14.88 4.02
N ILE A 161 7.82 13.68 4.56
CA ILE A 161 9.09 13.34 5.20
C ILE A 161 10.23 13.53 4.21
N SER A 162 10.04 13.09 2.97
CA SER A 162 11.08 13.21 1.96
C SER A 162 11.42 14.67 1.67
N GLY A 163 10.39 15.50 1.46
CA GLY A 163 10.57 16.93 1.22
C GLY A 163 11.21 17.65 2.40
N PHE A 164 10.71 17.39 3.61
CA PHE A 164 11.25 17.98 4.83
C PHE A 164 12.74 17.70 5.01
N ILE A 165 13.19 16.45 4.80
CA ILE A 165 14.61 16.11 4.90
C ILE A 165 15.43 16.81 3.81
N VAL A 166 14.93 16.84 2.57
CA VAL A 166 15.63 17.54 1.48
C VAL A 166 15.79 19.03 1.76
N GLU A 167 14.75 19.70 2.24
CA GLU A 167 14.79 21.12 2.60
C GLU A 167 15.68 21.37 3.81
N LYS A 168 15.50 20.61 4.90
CA LYS A 168 16.24 20.79 6.16
C LYS A 168 17.76 20.69 5.97
N TYR A 169 18.20 19.85 5.04
CA TYR A 169 19.62 19.60 4.77
C TYR A 169 20.08 20.16 3.42
N ASN A 170 19.30 21.04 2.77
CA ASN A 170 19.64 21.67 1.49
C ASN A 170 20.13 20.68 0.43
N LEU A 171 19.53 19.49 0.35
CA LEU A 171 19.98 18.40 -0.54
C LEU A 171 19.68 18.69 -2.02
N THR A 172 18.85 19.70 -2.29
CA THR A 172 18.57 20.23 -3.63
C THR A 172 18.60 21.75 -3.63
N LYS A 173 18.97 22.35 -4.76
CA LYS A 173 19.04 23.81 -4.93
C LYS A 173 17.68 24.48 -5.12
N HIS A 174 16.61 23.72 -5.32
CA HIS A 174 15.28 24.24 -5.61
C HIS A 174 14.37 24.07 -4.39
N GLU A 175 13.56 25.09 -4.11
CA GLU A 175 12.48 24.99 -3.13
C GLU A 175 11.48 23.92 -3.56
N ILE A 176 10.97 23.17 -2.58
CA ILE A 176 9.97 22.15 -2.83
C ILE A 176 8.59 22.83 -2.79
N ALA A 177 7.73 22.51 -3.76
CA ALA A 177 6.37 23.03 -3.80
C ALA A 177 5.59 22.61 -2.54
N ARG A 178 4.65 23.44 -2.07
CA ARG A 178 3.86 23.17 -0.86
C ARG A 178 2.73 22.15 -1.07
N ASP A 179 2.14 22.12 -2.26
CA ASP A 179 0.99 21.25 -2.59
C ASP A 179 1.43 19.96 -3.29
N LEU A 180 2.16 19.12 -2.57
CA LEU A 180 2.73 17.88 -3.11
C LEU A 180 1.70 16.75 -3.25
N LYS A 181 1.72 16.06 -4.38
CA LYS A 181 0.91 14.85 -4.62
C LYS A 181 1.82 13.66 -4.83
N PHE A 182 1.71 12.65 -3.96
CA PHE A 182 2.59 11.46 -3.96
C PHE A 182 2.85 10.90 -5.37
N VAL A 183 1.78 10.54 -6.11
CA VAL A 183 1.92 9.90 -7.43
C VAL A 183 2.50 10.79 -8.54
N LYS A 184 2.57 12.11 -8.33
CA LYS A 184 3.06 13.09 -9.34
C LYS A 184 4.44 13.64 -9.02
N ASP A 185 4.74 13.78 -7.73
CA ASP A 185 5.85 14.62 -7.27
C ASP A 185 6.89 13.83 -6.48
N PHE A 186 6.59 12.60 -6.05
CA PHE A 186 7.47 11.85 -5.15
C PHE A 186 8.86 11.55 -5.74
N ASP A 187 8.96 11.20 -7.03
CA ASP A 187 10.26 10.92 -7.68
C ASP A 187 11.15 12.17 -7.80
N LYS A 188 10.55 13.36 -7.89
CA LYS A 188 11.28 14.62 -7.93
C LYS A 188 11.73 15.03 -6.52
N VAL A 189 10.80 14.98 -5.57
CA VAL A 189 11.03 15.34 -4.17
C VAL A 189 12.09 14.43 -3.55
N ALA A 190 11.99 13.12 -3.75
CA ALA A 190 12.93 12.15 -3.20
C ALA A 190 14.21 11.97 -4.03
N GLN A 191 14.47 12.84 -5.03
CA GLN A 191 15.61 12.67 -5.95
C GLN A 191 16.94 12.38 -5.24
N PRO A 192 17.32 13.07 -4.16
CA PRO A 192 18.60 12.82 -3.48
C PRO A 192 18.70 11.44 -2.85
N PHE A 193 17.58 10.78 -2.56
CA PHE A 193 17.56 9.50 -1.86
C PHE A 193 17.75 8.30 -2.78
N PHE A 194 17.56 8.42 -4.09
CA PHE A 194 17.78 7.30 -5.01
C PHE A 194 19.24 6.88 -5.07
N LYS A 195 19.49 5.58 -5.19
CA LYS A 195 20.86 5.03 -5.34
C LYS A 195 21.55 5.57 -6.60
N ASN A 196 20.80 5.71 -7.70
CA ASN A 196 21.28 6.24 -8.98
C ASN A 196 20.10 6.66 -9.90
N SER A 197 20.41 7.18 -11.08
CA SER A 197 19.43 7.62 -12.09
C SER A 197 18.49 6.50 -12.57
N LEU A 198 19.00 5.28 -12.74
CA LEU A 198 18.19 4.13 -13.13
C LEU A 198 17.14 3.80 -12.07
N LYS A 199 17.51 3.82 -10.78
CA LYS A 199 16.58 3.62 -9.67
C LYS A 199 15.50 4.71 -9.59
N LYS A 200 15.88 5.97 -9.87
CA LYS A 200 14.89 7.06 -10.00
C LYS A 200 13.87 6.77 -11.12
N GLU A 201 14.34 6.36 -12.30
CA GLU A 201 13.44 6.07 -13.42
C GLU A 201 12.54 4.86 -13.13
N ASN A 202 13.05 3.82 -12.46
CA ASN A 202 12.22 2.69 -12.02
C ASN A 202 11.07 3.13 -11.11
N THR A 203 11.35 3.98 -10.12
CA THR A 203 10.32 4.55 -9.24
C THR A 203 9.33 5.40 -10.04
N LYS A 204 9.79 6.22 -10.98
CA LYS A 204 8.90 7.02 -11.85
C LYS A 204 7.98 6.15 -12.72
N ILE A 205 8.49 5.05 -13.28
CA ILE A 205 7.68 4.07 -14.01
C ILE A 205 6.63 3.44 -13.09
N TYR A 206 7.03 3.05 -11.88
CA TYR A 206 6.12 2.52 -10.86
C TYR A 206 5.01 3.53 -10.50
N LEU A 207 5.35 4.80 -10.24
CA LEU A 207 4.37 5.85 -9.92
C LEU A 207 3.39 6.09 -11.07
N LYS A 208 3.87 6.03 -12.32
CA LYS A 208 3.00 6.10 -13.51
C LYS A 208 2.03 4.94 -13.55
N LEU A 209 2.51 3.70 -13.33
CA LEU A 209 1.67 2.50 -13.29
C LEU A 209 0.63 2.59 -12.17
N LEU A 210 1.03 3.01 -10.97
CA LEU A 210 0.15 3.25 -9.83
C LEU A 210 -0.94 4.27 -10.19
N ASN A 211 -0.55 5.41 -10.75
CA ASN A 211 -1.46 6.51 -11.09
C ASN A 211 -2.45 6.14 -12.22
N GLN A 212 -2.13 5.18 -13.08
CA GLN A 212 -3.01 4.70 -14.15
C GLN A 212 -3.93 3.56 -13.69
N SER A 213 -3.64 2.94 -12.54
CA SER A 213 -4.36 1.75 -12.10
C SER A 213 -5.77 2.05 -11.60
N SER A 214 -6.71 1.15 -11.94
CA SER A 214 -8.07 1.20 -11.38
C SER A 214 -8.06 1.06 -9.85
N SER A 215 -7.12 0.28 -9.31
CA SER A 215 -6.94 0.07 -7.87
C SER A 215 -6.67 1.36 -7.11
N TRP A 216 -5.71 2.16 -7.57
CA TRP A 216 -5.39 3.44 -6.95
C TRP A 216 -6.57 4.40 -6.99
N HIS A 217 -7.22 4.52 -8.15
CA HIS A 217 -8.36 5.40 -8.30
C HIS A 217 -9.57 4.98 -7.46
N PHE A 218 -9.83 3.68 -7.37
CA PHE A 218 -10.88 3.12 -6.53
C PHE A 218 -10.67 3.47 -5.05
N LEU A 219 -9.48 3.20 -4.52
CA LEU A 219 -9.15 3.51 -3.12
C LEU A 219 -9.19 5.02 -2.84
N ARG A 220 -8.64 5.84 -3.73
CA ARG A 220 -8.69 7.30 -3.59
C ARG A 220 -10.13 7.82 -3.58
N LYS A 221 -10.99 7.31 -4.48
CA LYS A 221 -12.40 7.71 -4.50
C LYS A 221 -13.16 7.21 -3.29
N LEU A 222 -12.85 6.01 -2.79
CA LEU A 222 -13.41 5.51 -1.53
C LEU A 222 -13.03 6.42 -0.36
N ARG A 223 -11.76 6.83 -0.22
CA ARG A 223 -11.34 7.81 0.81
C ARG A 223 -12.23 9.05 0.79
N ASN A 224 -12.37 9.67 -0.37
CA ASN A 224 -13.18 10.89 -0.52
C ASN A 224 -14.66 10.62 -0.19
N ASN A 225 -15.18 9.46 -0.59
CA ASN A 225 -16.55 9.05 -0.26
C ASN A 225 -16.73 8.88 1.25
N LEU A 226 -15.78 8.29 1.96
CA LEU A 226 -15.79 8.15 3.43
C LEU A 226 -15.62 9.49 4.17
N GLU A 227 -15.20 10.55 3.49
CA GLU A 227 -15.10 11.92 4.05
C GLU A 227 -16.37 12.74 3.80
N HIS A 228 -17.06 12.49 2.68
CA HIS A 228 -18.11 13.40 2.19
C HIS A 228 -19.46 12.75 1.89
N SER A 229 -19.61 11.43 2.00
CA SER A 229 -20.91 10.78 1.74
C SER A 229 -21.84 10.88 2.95
N PHE A 230 -23.04 11.40 2.74
CA PHE A 230 -24.17 11.18 3.65
C PHE A 230 -24.55 9.70 3.57
N SER A 231 -24.07 8.92 4.53
CA SER A 231 -24.37 7.49 4.60
C SER A 231 -25.81 7.31 5.06
N ASP A 232 -26.59 6.47 4.38
CA ASP A 232 -27.91 6.06 4.83
C ASP A 232 -27.79 5.32 6.17
N ASN A 233 -28.50 5.80 7.20
CA ASN A 233 -28.44 5.26 8.55
C ASN A 233 -29.05 3.85 8.68
N LYS A 234 -29.82 3.42 7.68
CA LYS A 234 -30.39 2.05 7.59
C LYS A 234 -29.44 1.05 6.93
N SER A 235 -28.38 1.54 6.29
CA SER A 235 -27.43 0.71 5.57
C SER A 235 -26.33 0.18 6.50
N GLU A 236 -25.85 -1.01 6.20
CA GLU A 236 -24.72 -1.64 6.89
C GLU A 236 -23.53 -1.72 5.95
N PHE A 237 -22.36 -1.33 6.46
CA PHE A 237 -21.15 -1.16 5.68
C PHE A 237 -20.05 -2.07 6.17
N ASN A 238 -19.15 -2.41 5.26
CA ASN A 238 -17.90 -3.06 5.58
C ASN A 238 -16.89 -2.68 4.50
N ILE A 239 -15.72 -2.20 4.93
CA ILE A 239 -14.62 -1.79 4.06
C ILE A 239 -13.32 -2.57 4.36
N SER A 240 -13.43 -3.74 5.00
CA SER A 240 -12.28 -4.57 5.39
C SER A 240 -11.43 -4.96 4.18
N LEU A 241 -12.04 -5.48 3.12
CA LEU A 241 -11.33 -5.87 1.90
C LEU A 241 -10.65 -4.68 1.22
N GLU A 242 -11.29 -3.52 1.21
CA GLU A 242 -10.71 -2.29 0.69
C GLU A 242 -9.54 -1.80 1.55
N THR A 243 -9.60 -2.02 2.86
CA THR A 243 -8.51 -1.74 3.81
C THR A 243 -7.35 -2.71 3.61
N GLU A 244 -7.60 -4.01 3.43
CA GLU A 244 -6.58 -5.01 3.09
C GLU A 244 -5.90 -4.66 1.76
N MET A 245 -6.69 -4.28 0.75
CA MET A 245 -6.18 -3.86 -0.55
C MET A 245 -5.30 -2.61 -0.44
N LEU A 246 -5.71 -1.61 0.34
CA LEU A 246 -4.92 -0.41 0.62
C LEU A 246 -3.59 -0.76 1.31
N PHE A 247 -3.62 -1.64 2.30
CA PHE A 247 -2.42 -2.11 2.99
C PHE A 247 -1.43 -2.80 2.03
N VAL A 248 -1.92 -3.69 1.17
CA VAL A 248 -1.10 -4.36 0.15
C VAL A 248 -0.48 -3.34 -0.81
N LEU A 249 -1.25 -2.33 -1.21
CA LEU A 249 -0.78 -1.29 -2.11
C LEU A 249 0.32 -0.42 -1.48
N ILE A 250 0.14 -0.09 -0.20
CA ILE A 250 1.17 0.58 0.60
C ILE A 250 2.42 -0.31 0.65
N ALA A 251 2.31 -1.56 1.05
CA ALA A 251 3.46 -2.47 1.13
C ALA A 251 4.22 -2.60 -0.21
N ARG A 252 3.50 -2.67 -1.34
CA ARG A 252 4.11 -2.65 -2.68
C ARG A 252 4.89 -1.36 -2.96
N THR A 253 4.39 -0.22 -2.50
CA THR A 253 5.08 1.08 -2.57
C THR A 253 6.37 1.05 -1.76
N LEU A 254 6.32 0.51 -0.55
CA LEU A 254 7.48 0.41 0.34
C LEU A 254 8.55 -0.53 -0.20
N ILE A 255 8.18 -1.62 -0.89
CA ILE A 255 9.15 -2.46 -1.63
C ILE A 255 9.88 -1.62 -2.69
N GLN A 256 9.15 -0.79 -3.45
CA GLN A 256 9.77 0.07 -4.46
C GLN A 256 10.80 1.01 -3.82
N ILE A 257 10.40 1.69 -2.74
CA ILE A 257 11.28 2.60 -2.01
C ILE A 257 12.51 1.86 -1.47
N HIS A 258 12.31 0.71 -0.82
CA HIS A 258 13.40 -0.10 -0.28
C HIS A 258 14.44 -0.51 -1.34
N ASN A 259 13.97 -0.89 -2.53
CA ASN A 259 14.85 -1.34 -3.60
C ASN A 259 15.63 -0.19 -4.26
N ASP A 260 15.01 0.99 -4.35
CA ASP A 260 15.51 2.11 -5.15
C ASP A 260 16.25 3.17 -4.33
N PHE A 261 15.97 3.27 -3.02
CA PHE A 261 16.57 4.28 -2.14
C PHE A 261 17.88 3.79 -1.52
N LYS A 262 18.79 4.72 -1.31
CA LYS A 262 19.97 4.59 -0.46
C LYS A 262 19.58 4.00 0.90
N ASN A 263 20.42 3.11 1.43
CA ASN A 263 20.26 2.61 2.79
C ASN A 263 20.64 3.68 3.82
N ASP A 264 20.39 3.41 5.10
CA ASP A 264 20.65 4.36 6.18
C ASP A 264 22.11 4.86 6.20
N LYS A 265 23.11 3.99 6.00
CA LYS A 265 24.52 4.39 5.98
C LYS A 265 24.80 5.39 4.86
N GLU A 266 24.21 5.17 3.68
CA GLU A 266 24.35 6.04 2.53
C GLU A 266 23.59 7.37 2.72
N LEU A 267 22.40 7.34 3.34
CA LEU A 267 21.63 8.54 3.68
C LEU A 267 22.33 9.39 4.74
N PHE A 268 22.90 8.79 5.79
CA PHE A 268 23.68 9.53 6.78
C PHE A 268 24.88 10.21 6.15
N LYS A 269 25.64 9.53 5.28
CA LYS A 269 26.74 10.16 4.54
C LYS A 269 26.28 11.34 3.68
N LEU A 270 25.14 11.22 3.01
CA LEU A 270 24.56 12.30 2.21
C LEU A 270 24.23 13.52 3.09
N ILE A 271 23.63 13.30 4.25
CA ILE A 271 23.27 14.35 5.21
C ILE A 271 24.54 14.99 5.79
N ASP A 272 25.52 14.19 6.24
CA ASP A 272 26.78 14.70 6.81
C ASP A 272 27.59 15.55 5.82
N MET A 273 27.62 15.14 4.55
CA MET A 273 28.29 15.92 3.50
C MET A 273 27.64 17.28 3.29
N SER A 274 26.31 17.36 3.35
CA SER A 274 25.60 18.63 3.20
C SER A 274 25.93 19.62 4.32
N GLN A 275 26.09 19.13 5.56
CA GLN A 275 26.41 19.97 6.72
C GLN A 275 27.85 20.47 6.75
N LYS A 276 28.77 19.82 6.03
CA LYS A 276 30.17 20.27 5.92
C LYS A 276 30.40 21.33 4.85
N VAL A 277 29.41 21.53 3.98
CA VAL A 277 29.48 22.49 2.86
C VAL A 277 28.67 23.77 3.16
N SER A 278 27.83 23.74 4.20
CA SER A 278 27.12 24.90 4.79
C SER A 278 27.96 25.60 5.84
#